data_AF-A0A943X5Z2-F1
#
_entry.id   AF-A0A943X5Z2-F1
#
_cell.length_a   1.000
_cell.length_b   1.000
_cell.length_c   1.000
_cell.angle_alpha   90.00
_cell.angle_beta   90.00
_cell.angle_gamma   90.00
#
_symmetry.space_group_name_H-M   'P 1'
#
loop_
_entity.id
_entity.type
_entity.pdbx_description
1 polymer ?
#
loop_
_entity_poly.entity_id
_entity_poly.type
_entity_poly.pdbx_seq_one_letter_code
_entity_poly.pdbx_strand_id
1 'polypeptide(L)'
;MTEEEFNALAEEELTDEDLSEEMTEDTEDMSEPMGDTEEPAEQTEEQDEETEEYSEHQEEQPPMPQRRAQTAQDTALEQEYREAFNKINPYTGRPIQSPEEFFAYKRQYNAELAQHKKQQTTQNIFDGIRNGTATAEDFDRYVQGLINNSPNMQASRAMAVKMQQMERQAQVENGRARMQADIDALNKEYPACEIKKVEDIKDSGIVDYLKRGLSIADAYYLTHRTEITEAQKAGVRQAAVNQANGKRHLQTTADNSKGEEYIPDDVFAEYKHFFPEWDDKKIIADYKRRHK
;
A
#
# COMPACT_ATOMS: atom_id res chain seq x y z
N MET A 1 11.08 -47.00 15.51
CA MET A 1 9.90 -46.40 16.12
C MET A 1 8.73 -46.74 15.22
N THR A 2 7.69 -47.39 15.73
CA THR A 2 6.53 -47.86 14.94
C THR A 2 5.55 -46.71 14.65
N GLU A 3 4.68 -46.87 13.66
CA GLU A 3 3.59 -45.91 13.35
C GLU A 3 2.74 -45.57 14.58
N GLU A 4 2.53 -46.55 15.46
CA GLU A 4 1.82 -46.39 16.74
C GLU A 4 2.54 -45.44 17.71
N GLU A 5 3.88 -45.48 17.78
CA GLU A 5 4.65 -44.60 18.66
C GLU A 5 4.71 -43.15 18.15
N PHE A 6 4.53 -42.94 16.84
CA PHE A 6 4.42 -41.59 16.27
C PHE A 6 3.02 -41.01 16.42
N ASN A 7 1.98 -41.82 16.20
CA ASN A 7 0.59 -41.41 16.40
C ASN A 7 0.29 -41.12 17.88
N ALA A 8 0.93 -41.84 18.82
CA ALA A 8 0.79 -41.58 20.26
C ALA A 8 1.31 -40.19 20.68
N LEU A 9 2.27 -39.60 19.95
CA LEU A 9 2.70 -38.21 20.19
C LEU A 9 1.67 -37.18 19.71
N ALA A 10 0.81 -37.55 18.76
CA ALA A 10 -0.26 -36.69 18.26
C ALA A 10 -1.58 -36.90 19.05
N GLU A 11 -1.65 -37.92 19.90
CA GLU A 11 -2.82 -38.31 20.71
C GLU A 11 -2.82 -37.70 22.12
N GLU A 12 -1.98 -36.70 22.44
CA GLU A 12 -2.10 -35.98 23.72
C GLU A 12 -3.51 -35.35 23.81
N GLU A 13 -4.22 -35.81 24.84
CA GLU A 13 -5.65 -35.70 25.17
C GLU A 13 -6.31 -34.34 24.83
N LEU A 14 -6.87 -34.23 23.63
CA LEU A 14 -7.85 -33.18 23.27
C LEU A 14 -9.15 -33.45 24.05
N THR A 15 -9.24 -32.88 25.24
CA THR A 15 -10.48 -32.85 26.03
C THR A 15 -11.54 -31.95 25.38
N ASP A 16 -12.82 -32.29 25.55
CA ASP A 16 -13.99 -31.68 24.89
C ASP A 16 -14.18 -30.15 25.14
N GLU A 17 -13.27 -29.48 25.86
CA GLU A 17 -13.30 -28.04 26.16
C GLU A 17 -12.53 -27.15 25.16
N ASP A 18 -11.75 -27.72 24.23
CA ASP A 18 -10.99 -26.95 23.22
C ASP A 18 -11.76 -26.72 21.89
N LEU A 19 -13.06 -27.07 21.85
CA LEU A 19 -13.91 -27.01 20.65
C LEU A 19 -14.78 -25.75 20.53
N SER A 20 -14.56 -24.74 21.37
CA SER A 20 -15.28 -23.47 21.30
C SER A 20 -14.35 -22.27 21.28
N GLU A 21 -13.77 -21.95 20.12
CA GLU A 21 -13.36 -20.60 19.72
C GLU A 21 -13.17 -20.64 18.19
N GLU A 22 -14.25 -20.40 17.45
CA GLU A 22 -14.55 -19.12 16.81
C GLU A 22 -13.61 -18.84 15.62
N MET A 23 -14.19 -18.98 14.43
CA MET A 23 -13.65 -18.47 13.18
C MET A 23 -13.34 -16.98 13.32
N THR A 24 -12.07 -16.61 13.35
CA THR A 24 -11.62 -15.33 12.81
C THR A 24 -10.52 -15.60 11.80
N GLU A 25 -10.93 -15.50 10.54
CA GLU A 25 -10.13 -15.37 9.35
C GLU A 25 -9.21 -14.15 9.51
N ASP A 26 -7.90 -14.36 9.61
CA ASP A 26 -6.95 -13.39 9.08
C ASP A 26 -5.74 -14.10 8.50
N THR A 27 -5.54 -13.87 7.22
CA THR A 27 -4.52 -14.48 6.38
C THR A 27 -3.55 -13.37 6.04
N GLU A 28 -2.39 -13.29 6.69
CA GLU A 28 -1.29 -12.48 6.15
C GLU A 28 0.03 -13.26 6.16
N ASP A 29 0.42 -13.52 4.91
CA ASP A 29 1.68 -14.01 4.38
C ASP A 29 2.82 -13.04 4.72
N MET A 30 3.85 -13.51 5.41
CA MET A 30 5.16 -12.85 5.45
C MET A 30 6.24 -13.91 5.20
N SER A 31 6.68 -13.90 3.96
CA SER A 31 7.84 -14.57 3.43
C SER A 31 9.10 -13.77 3.77
N GLU A 32 10.02 -14.35 4.56
CA GLU A 32 11.37 -13.81 4.74
C GLU A 32 12.32 -14.38 3.67
N PRO A 33 13.16 -13.54 3.00
CA PRO A 33 14.31 -14.05 2.28
C PRO A 33 15.58 -13.93 3.13
N MET A 34 16.27 -15.06 3.22
CA MET A 34 17.66 -15.22 3.68
C MET A 34 18.64 -14.33 2.92
N GLY A 35 19.61 -13.77 3.65
CA GLY A 35 20.79 -13.08 3.10
C GLY A 35 22.02 -13.31 3.97
N ASP A 36 22.98 -14.02 3.40
CA ASP A 36 24.25 -14.50 3.94
C ASP A 36 25.31 -13.39 4.11
N THR A 37 26.40 -13.73 4.83
CA THR A 37 27.79 -13.18 4.76
C THR A 37 28.34 -12.37 5.96
N GLU A 38 29.10 -13.10 6.78
CA GLU A 38 30.45 -12.85 7.35
C GLU A 38 30.89 -11.44 7.85
N GLU A 39 31.28 -11.41 9.14
CA GLU A 39 32.19 -10.49 9.87
C GLU A 39 33.67 -10.55 9.37
N PRO A 40 34.67 -9.78 9.90
CA PRO A 40 34.65 -8.53 10.69
C PRO A 40 35.75 -7.49 10.26
N ALA A 41 35.73 -6.26 10.79
CA ALA A 41 36.94 -5.45 11.04
C ALA A 41 36.68 -4.27 11.99
N GLU A 42 37.69 -3.98 12.81
CA GLU A 42 37.70 -3.21 14.06
C GLU A 42 37.66 -1.66 13.94
N GLN A 43 37.03 -1.06 14.98
CA GLN A 43 37.42 0.12 15.78
C GLN A 43 37.92 1.42 15.12
N THR A 44 37.23 2.54 15.41
CA THR A 44 37.81 3.64 16.23
C THR A 44 36.72 4.56 16.82
N GLU A 45 36.94 4.97 18.07
CA GLU A 45 36.20 5.91 18.94
C GLU A 45 36.27 7.37 18.36
N GLU A 46 35.52 8.43 18.71
CA GLU A 46 34.91 8.94 19.97
C GLU A 46 33.80 10.01 19.66
N GLN A 47 32.87 10.20 20.63
CA GLN A 47 32.19 11.45 21.09
C GLN A 47 31.43 12.34 20.06
N ASP A 48 30.17 12.76 20.21
CA ASP A 48 29.50 13.37 21.37
C ASP A 48 27.98 13.59 21.09
N GLU A 49 27.20 13.44 22.17
CA GLU A 49 25.99 14.19 22.60
C GLU A 49 24.72 14.33 21.71
N GLU A 50 23.69 13.61 22.18
CA GLU A 50 22.38 14.14 22.65
C GLU A 50 21.39 14.70 21.60
N THR A 51 20.32 13.95 21.31
CA THR A 51 18.90 14.39 21.43
C THR A 51 17.99 13.17 21.22
N GLU A 52 17.16 12.91 22.22
CA GLU A 52 16.09 11.92 22.20
C GLU A 52 15.01 12.23 21.17
N GLU A 53 14.63 11.25 20.36
CA GLU A 53 13.24 11.00 19.99
C GLU A 53 13.11 9.55 19.52
N TYR A 54 13.10 8.62 20.48
CA TYR A 54 12.60 7.28 20.24
C TYR A 54 11.11 7.39 19.96
N SER A 55 10.74 7.53 18.69
CA SER A 55 9.39 7.19 18.24
C SER A 55 9.24 5.68 18.36
N GLU A 56 8.86 5.28 19.58
CA GLU A 56 8.38 3.96 19.94
C GLU A 56 7.33 3.55 18.91
N HIS A 57 7.72 2.66 18.01
CA HIS A 57 6.79 1.83 17.26
C HIS A 57 6.00 1.04 18.32
N GLN A 58 4.91 1.62 18.80
CA GLN A 58 3.79 0.88 19.37
C GLN A 58 3.21 0.06 18.22
N GLU A 59 3.89 -1.05 17.90
CA GLU A 59 3.20 -2.26 17.52
C GLU A 59 2.08 -2.40 18.55
N GLU A 60 0.83 -2.43 18.09
CA GLU A 60 -0.34 -2.72 18.90
C GLU A 60 -0.20 -4.14 19.42
N GLN A 61 0.67 -4.32 20.41
CA GLN A 61 0.99 -5.62 20.90
C GLN A 61 -0.23 -6.10 21.69
N PRO A 62 -0.75 -7.30 21.41
CA PRO A 62 -1.99 -7.80 22.00
C PRO A 62 -1.91 -7.72 23.54
N PRO A 63 -3.03 -7.48 24.24
CA PRO A 63 -3.06 -7.34 25.70
C PRO A 63 -2.28 -8.48 26.37
N MET A 64 -1.51 -8.15 27.42
CA MET A 64 -0.63 -9.08 28.16
C MET A 64 -1.15 -10.53 28.37
N PRO A 65 -2.43 -10.78 28.71
CA PRO A 65 -2.96 -12.15 28.78
C PRO A 65 -2.97 -12.89 27.44
N GLN A 66 -3.33 -12.23 26.34
CA GLN A 66 -3.30 -12.81 24.99
C GLN A 66 -1.87 -13.10 24.54
N ARG A 67 -0.93 -12.20 24.83
CA ARG A 67 0.50 -12.39 24.51
C ARG A 67 1.08 -13.62 25.22
N ARG A 68 0.78 -13.79 26.51
CA ARG A 68 1.20 -14.98 27.27
C ARG A 68 0.57 -16.26 26.76
N ALA A 69 -0.69 -16.23 26.34
CA ALA A 69 -1.37 -17.39 25.77
C ALA A 69 -0.77 -17.78 24.41
N GLN A 70 -0.53 -16.81 23.51
CA GLN A 70 0.11 -17.04 22.21
C GLN A 70 1.53 -17.58 22.37
N THR A 71 2.37 -16.93 23.19
CA THR A 71 3.74 -17.43 23.44
C THR A 71 3.74 -18.83 24.05
N ALA A 72 2.79 -19.14 24.95
CA ALA A 72 2.68 -20.48 25.51
C ALA A 72 2.30 -21.52 24.44
N GLN A 73 1.32 -21.22 23.58
CA GLN A 73 0.93 -22.08 22.46
C GLN A 73 2.09 -22.27 21.48
N ASP A 74 2.79 -21.19 21.10
CA ASP A 74 3.94 -21.25 20.20
C ASP A 74 5.07 -22.11 20.77
N THR A 75 5.38 -21.98 22.07
CA THR A 75 6.41 -22.79 22.72
C THR A 75 6.04 -24.27 22.83
N ALA A 76 4.76 -24.59 23.06
CA ALA A 76 4.29 -25.98 23.11
C ALA A 76 4.38 -26.62 21.71
N LEU A 77 3.97 -25.86 20.70
CA LEU A 77 3.99 -26.28 19.30
C LEU A 77 5.43 -26.49 18.79
N GLU A 78 6.36 -25.65 19.22
CA GLU A 78 7.78 -25.80 18.92
C GLU A 78 8.37 -27.05 19.60
N GLN A 79 7.93 -27.39 20.81
CA GLN A 79 8.32 -28.63 21.49
C GLN A 79 7.78 -29.86 20.75
N GLU A 80 6.48 -29.87 20.39
CA GLU A 80 5.89 -30.93 19.58
C GLU A 80 6.66 -31.12 18.26
N TYR A 81 7.01 -30.02 17.58
CA TYR A 81 7.80 -30.08 16.35
C TYR A 81 9.19 -30.68 16.59
N ARG A 82 9.91 -30.27 17.65
CA ARG A 82 11.23 -30.82 17.99
C ARG A 82 11.18 -32.31 18.23
N GLU A 83 10.09 -32.81 18.81
CA GLU A 83 9.89 -34.23 19.02
C GLU A 83 9.46 -34.96 17.74
N ALA A 84 8.72 -34.31 16.85
CA ALA A 84 8.33 -34.85 15.55
C ALA A 84 9.44 -34.72 14.48
N PHE A 85 10.49 -33.93 14.75
CA PHE A 85 11.58 -33.68 13.84
C PHE A 85 12.28 -34.99 13.46
N ASN A 86 12.49 -35.19 12.16
CA ASN A 86 13.07 -36.39 11.56
C ASN A 86 12.23 -37.68 11.76
N LYS A 87 11.00 -37.59 12.28
CA LYS A 87 10.05 -38.72 12.28
C LYS A 87 9.32 -38.79 10.94
N ILE A 88 9.00 -40.02 10.52
CA ILE A 88 8.36 -40.28 9.22
C ILE A 88 6.88 -39.87 9.30
N ASN A 89 6.48 -38.93 8.44
CA ASN A 89 5.07 -38.57 8.26
C ASN A 89 4.33 -39.74 7.57
N PRO A 90 3.25 -40.29 8.15
CA PRO A 90 2.52 -41.43 7.60
C PRO A 90 1.81 -41.12 6.27
N TYR A 91 1.47 -39.85 5.99
CA TYR A 91 0.82 -39.44 4.75
C TYR A 91 1.78 -39.30 3.58
N THR A 92 3.01 -38.86 3.83
CA THR A 92 3.99 -38.57 2.77
C THR A 92 5.11 -39.61 2.69
N GLY A 93 5.29 -40.44 3.73
CA GLY A 93 6.37 -41.42 3.84
C GLY A 93 7.76 -40.81 3.97
N ARG A 94 7.85 -39.49 4.21
CA ARG A 94 9.11 -38.74 4.33
C ARG A 94 9.31 -38.25 5.77
N PRO A 95 10.57 -38.11 6.23
CA PRO A 95 10.84 -37.50 7.53
C PRO A 95 10.46 -36.02 7.52
N ILE A 96 9.79 -35.57 8.58
CA ILE A 96 9.42 -34.17 8.81
C ILE A 96 10.70 -33.37 9.06
N GLN A 97 10.98 -32.40 8.20
CA GLN A 97 12.20 -31.59 8.23
C GLN A 97 11.93 -30.10 8.44
N SER A 98 10.69 -29.63 8.23
CA SER A 98 10.32 -28.24 8.46
C SER A 98 9.10 -28.11 9.37
N PRO A 99 8.93 -26.97 10.06
CA PRO A 99 7.72 -26.67 10.82
C PRO A 99 6.46 -26.75 9.94
N GLU A 100 6.56 -26.29 8.68
CA GLU A 100 5.45 -26.33 7.73
C GLU A 100 4.98 -27.76 7.42
N GLU A 101 5.91 -28.71 7.27
CA GLU A 101 5.59 -30.13 7.08
C GLU A 101 4.90 -30.75 8.29
N PHE A 102 5.30 -30.34 9.50
CA PHE A 102 4.65 -30.76 10.75
C PHE A 102 3.22 -30.21 10.86
N PHE A 103 3.01 -28.93 10.54
CA PHE A 103 1.67 -28.35 10.51
C PHE A 103 0.78 -28.97 9.45
N ALA A 104 1.33 -29.25 8.27
CA ALA A 104 0.61 -29.96 7.23
C ALA A 104 0.19 -31.36 7.70
N TYR A 105 1.09 -32.10 8.35
CA TYR A 105 0.79 -33.39 8.97
C TYR A 105 -0.34 -33.28 10.00
N LYS A 106 -0.21 -32.40 11.00
CA LYS A 106 -1.19 -32.23 12.08
C LYS A 106 -2.56 -31.84 11.54
N ARG A 107 -2.60 -30.94 10.54
CA ARG A 107 -3.86 -30.59 9.84
C ARG A 107 -4.49 -31.78 9.14
N GLN A 108 -3.69 -32.60 8.44
CA GLN A 108 -4.19 -33.79 7.75
C GLN A 108 -4.69 -34.84 8.74
N TYR A 109 -3.93 -35.10 9.80
CA TYR A 109 -4.30 -36.05 10.86
C TYR A 109 -5.59 -35.62 11.57
N ASN A 110 -5.68 -34.37 11.99
CA ASN A 110 -6.90 -33.84 12.63
C ASN A 110 -8.09 -33.87 11.67
N ALA A 111 -7.89 -33.55 10.39
CA ALA A 111 -8.93 -33.65 9.38
C ALA A 111 -9.40 -35.10 9.20
N GLU A 112 -8.48 -36.06 9.12
CA GLU A 112 -8.82 -37.48 9.00
C GLU A 112 -9.53 -38.00 10.26
N LEU A 113 -9.04 -37.67 11.44
CA LEU A 113 -9.65 -38.03 12.72
C LEU A 113 -11.09 -37.50 12.80
N ALA A 114 -11.30 -36.24 12.41
CA ALA A 114 -12.63 -35.64 12.36
C ALA A 114 -13.53 -36.31 11.31
N GLN A 115 -13.00 -36.67 10.14
CA GLN A 115 -13.75 -37.40 9.11
C GLN A 115 -14.11 -38.80 9.58
N HIS A 116 -13.19 -39.52 10.21
CA HIS A 116 -13.41 -40.85 10.73
C HIS A 116 -14.46 -40.83 11.85
N LYS A 117 -14.37 -39.89 12.82
CA LYS A 117 -15.38 -39.68 13.87
C LYS A 117 -16.75 -39.36 13.26
N LYS A 118 -16.82 -38.52 12.23
CA LYS A 118 -18.06 -38.22 11.49
C LYS A 118 -18.64 -39.46 10.80
N GLN A 119 -17.81 -40.25 10.14
CA GLN A 119 -18.23 -41.48 9.46
C GLN A 119 -18.75 -42.52 10.45
N GLN A 120 -18.02 -42.77 11.54
CA GLN A 120 -18.46 -43.65 12.62
C GLN A 120 -19.79 -43.19 13.22
N THR A 121 -19.90 -41.90 13.56
CA THR A 121 -21.14 -41.32 14.09
C THR A 121 -22.30 -41.52 13.10
N THR A 122 -22.07 -41.25 11.81
CA THR A 122 -23.08 -41.42 10.77
C THR A 122 -23.51 -42.89 10.62
N GLN A 123 -22.57 -43.84 10.72
CA GLN A 123 -22.90 -45.26 10.70
C GLN A 123 -23.71 -45.69 11.92
N ASN A 124 -23.29 -45.28 13.12
CA ASN A 124 -24.01 -45.58 14.36
C ASN A 124 -25.46 -45.04 14.31
N ILE A 125 -25.63 -43.81 13.80
CA ILE A 125 -26.96 -43.22 13.58
C ILE A 125 -27.76 -44.05 12.57
N PHE A 126 -27.14 -44.43 11.43
CA PHE A 126 -27.82 -45.21 10.40
C PHE A 126 -28.30 -46.57 10.92
N ASP A 127 -27.48 -47.28 11.67
CA ASP A 127 -27.85 -48.55 12.31
C ASP A 127 -28.94 -48.36 13.37
N GLY A 128 -28.87 -47.26 14.14
CA GLY A 128 -29.92 -46.87 15.07
C GLY A 128 -31.25 -46.59 14.36
N ILE A 129 -31.23 -45.95 13.19
CA ILE A 129 -32.43 -45.71 12.38
C ILE A 129 -32.99 -47.04 11.87
N ARG A 130 -32.14 -47.92 11.35
CA ARG A 130 -32.54 -49.24 10.84
C ARG A 130 -33.17 -50.13 11.93
N ASN A 131 -32.65 -50.04 13.15
CA ASN A 131 -33.10 -50.85 14.28
C ASN A 131 -34.20 -50.17 15.12
N GLY A 132 -34.60 -48.94 14.76
CA GLY A 132 -35.65 -48.18 15.45
C GLY A 132 -35.26 -47.61 16.82
N THR A 133 -33.96 -47.49 17.10
CA THR A 133 -33.42 -46.99 18.37
C THR A 133 -32.77 -45.61 18.28
N ALA A 134 -32.71 -45.01 17.07
CA ALA A 134 -32.19 -43.66 16.89
C ALA A 134 -33.06 -42.60 17.56
N THR A 135 -32.42 -41.56 18.10
CA THR A 135 -33.12 -40.39 18.62
C THR A 135 -33.59 -39.47 17.50
N ALA A 136 -34.50 -38.54 17.81
CA ALA A 136 -34.95 -37.53 16.85
C ALA A 136 -33.79 -36.63 16.38
N GLU A 137 -32.88 -36.27 17.28
CA GLU A 137 -31.70 -35.47 16.95
C GLU A 137 -30.73 -36.21 16.03
N ASP A 138 -30.54 -37.51 16.26
CA ASP A 138 -29.71 -38.36 15.38
C ASP A 138 -30.28 -38.40 13.96
N PHE A 139 -31.60 -38.54 13.84
CA PHE A 139 -32.29 -38.50 12.56
C PHE A 139 -32.12 -37.14 11.87
N ASP A 140 -32.30 -36.04 12.59
CA ASP A 140 -32.12 -34.70 12.05
C ASP A 140 -30.68 -34.45 11.57
N ARG A 141 -29.67 -34.88 12.33
CA ARG A 141 -28.25 -34.78 11.93
C ARG A 141 -27.99 -35.58 10.65
N TYR A 142 -28.55 -36.79 10.53
CA TYR A 142 -28.41 -37.61 9.33
C TYR A 142 -29.06 -36.95 8.10
N VAL A 143 -30.29 -36.45 8.24
CA VAL A 143 -31.01 -35.76 7.16
C VAL A 143 -30.29 -34.47 6.74
N GLN A 144 -29.81 -33.68 7.68
CA GLN A 144 -28.99 -32.49 7.38
C GLN A 144 -27.73 -32.85 6.61
N GLY A 145 -27.05 -33.95 6.98
CA GLY A 145 -25.89 -34.46 6.25
C GLY A 145 -26.21 -34.76 4.77
N LEU A 146 -27.35 -35.42 4.51
CA LEU A 146 -27.80 -35.71 3.15
C LEU A 146 -28.15 -34.44 2.36
N ILE A 147 -28.81 -33.48 2.99
CA ILE A 147 -29.14 -32.19 2.35
C ILE A 147 -27.85 -31.44 2.00
N ASN A 148 -26.93 -31.32 2.96
CA ASN A 148 -25.66 -30.62 2.77
C ASN A 148 -24.78 -31.24 1.66
N ASN A 149 -24.86 -32.57 1.49
CA ASN A 149 -24.15 -33.31 0.44
C ASN A 149 -24.94 -33.41 -0.88
N SER A 150 -26.16 -32.87 -0.95
CA SER A 150 -26.97 -32.89 -2.17
C SER A 150 -26.31 -32.05 -3.27
N PRO A 151 -26.32 -32.51 -4.54
CA PRO A 151 -25.79 -31.73 -5.67
C PRO A 151 -26.38 -30.32 -5.79
N ASN A 152 -27.67 -30.16 -5.44
CA ASN A 152 -28.34 -28.85 -5.49
C ASN A 152 -27.78 -27.88 -4.45
N MET A 153 -27.50 -28.36 -3.23
CA MET A 153 -26.89 -27.54 -2.18
C MET A 153 -25.43 -27.19 -2.51
N GLN A 154 -24.68 -28.13 -3.07
CA GLN A 154 -23.31 -27.88 -3.54
C GLN A 154 -23.30 -26.83 -4.66
N ALA A 155 -24.19 -26.94 -5.65
CA ALA A 155 -24.33 -25.95 -6.72
C ALA A 155 -24.73 -24.57 -6.17
N SER A 156 -25.64 -24.51 -5.20
CA SER A 156 -26.04 -23.27 -4.53
C SER A 156 -24.87 -22.62 -3.78
N ARG A 157 -24.07 -23.41 -3.05
CA ARG A 157 -22.87 -22.91 -2.34
C ARG A 157 -21.82 -22.41 -3.32
N ALA A 158 -21.55 -23.17 -4.40
CA ALA A 158 -20.62 -22.75 -5.43
C ALA A 158 -21.05 -21.44 -6.11
N MET A 159 -22.36 -21.28 -6.37
CA MET A 159 -22.91 -20.03 -6.89
C MET A 159 -22.74 -18.89 -5.88
N ALA A 160 -23.03 -19.11 -4.60
CA ALA A 160 -22.86 -18.10 -3.56
C ALA A 160 -21.40 -17.63 -3.44
N VAL A 161 -20.45 -18.57 -3.41
CA VAL A 161 -19.01 -18.26 -3.40
C VAL A 161 -18.61 -17.49 -4.66
N LYS A 162 -19.06 -17.92 -5.83
CA LYS A 162 -18.79 -17.21 -7.09
C LYS A 162 -19.38 -15.80 -7.09
N MET A 163 -20.59 -15.63 -6.58
CA MET A 163 -21.25 -14.32 -6.45
C MET A 163 -20.48 -13.41 -5.50
N GLN A 164 -20.09 -13.91 -4.33
CA GLN A 164 -19.27 -13.17 -3.36
C GLN A 164 -17.91 -12.78 -3.96
N GLN A 165 -17.30 -13.67 -4.74
CA GLN A 165 -16.04 -13.37 -5.43
C GLN A 165 -16.22 -12.26 -6.49
N MET A 166 -17.28 -12.35 -7.30
CA MET A 166 -17.60 -11.30 -8.27
C MET A 166 -17.94 -9.97 -7.60
N GLU A 167 -18.65 -9.99 -6.46
CA GLU A 167 -18.96 -8.80 -5.69
C GLU A 167 -17.68 -8.17 -5.12
N ARG A 168 -16.77 -8.97 -4.55
CA ARG A 168 -15.47 -8.49 -4.08
C ARG A 168 -14.65 -7.89 -5.22
N GLN A 169 -14.62 -8.53 -6.38
CA GLN A 169 -13.94 -8.00 -7.57
C GLN A 169 -14.55 -6.67 -8.01
N ALA A 170 -15.88 -6.58 -8.08
CA ALA A 170 -16.58 -5.34 -8.43
C ALA A 170 -16.32 -4.24 -7.40
N GLN A 171 -16.27 -4.55 -6.10
CA GLN A 171 -15.92 -3.57 -5.06
C GLN A 171 -14.49 -3.06 -5.22
N VAL A 172 -13.52 -3.94 -5.47
CA VAL A 172 -12.12 -3.56 -5.72
C VAL A 172 -12.01 -2.69 -6.97
N GLU A 173 -12.66 -3.08 -8.07
CA GLU A 173 -12.67 -2.30 -9.32
C GLU A 173 -13.31 -0.92 -9.13
N ASN A 174 -14.45 -0.85 -8.45
CA ASN A 174 -15.12 0.42 -8.13
C ASN A 174 -14.25 1.30 -7.23
N GLY A 175 -13.59 0.72 -6.24
CA GLY A 175 -12.63 1.42 -5.38
C GLY A 175 -11.46 1.99 -6.18
N ARG A 176 -10.86 1.18 -7.06
CA ARG A 176 -9.77 1.59 -7.96
C ARG A 176 -10.21 2.70 -8.91
N ALA A 177 -11.42 2.63 -9.47
CA ALA A 177 -11.96 3.66 -10.35
C ALA A 177 -12.17 5.00 -9.63
N ARG A 178 -12.67 4.97 -8.39
CA ARG A 178 -12.80 6.18 -7.55
C ARG A 178 -11.45 6.80 -7.25
N MET A 179 -10.48 5.99 -6.81
CA MET A 179 -9.12 6.46 -6.57
C MET A 179 -8.49 7.07 -7.82
N GLN A 180 -8.69 6.46 -8.99
CA GLN A 180 -8.18 7.02 -10.24
C GLN A 180 -8.84 8.37 -10.58
N ALA A 181 -10.15 8.52 -10.37
CA ALA A 181 -10.84 9.79 -10.57
C ALA A 181 -10.30 10.90 -9.65
N ASP A 182 -9.98 10.56 -8.39
CA ASP A 182 -9.36 11.49 -7.45
C ASP A 182 -7.94 11.88 -7.87
N ILE A 183 -7.15 10.93 -8.42
CA ILE A 183 -5.82 11.21 -8.99
C ILE A 183 -5.92 12.14 -10.20
N ASP A 184 -6.89 11.91 -11.09
CA ASP A 184 -7.12 12.76 -12.26
C ASP A 184 -7.54 14.18 -11.83
N ALA A 185 -8.35 14.30 -10.77
CA ALA A 185 -8.70 15.59 -10.17
C ALA A 185 -7.48 16.28 -9.53
N LEU A 186 -6.65 15.53 -8.80
CA LEU A 186 -5.41 16.03 -8.20
C LEU A 186 -4.45 16.57 -9.27
N ASN A 187 -4.23 15.82 -10.36
CA ASN A 187 -3.37 16.24 -11.47
C ASN A 187 -3.86 17.52 -12.17
N LYS A 188 -5.17 17.81 -12.11
CA LYS A 188 -5.74 19.06 -12.62
C LYS A 188 -5.42 20.26 -11.72
N GLU A 189 -5.41 20.07 -10.40
CA GLU A 189 -5.10 21.13 -9.44
C GLU A 189 -3.59 21.34 -9.27
N TYR A 190 -2.83 20.25 -9.27
CA TYR A 190 -1.39 20.22 -9.09
C TYR A 190 -0.74 19.43 -10.24
N PRO A 191 -0.49 20.07 -11.40
CA PRO A 191 0.14 19.41 -12.55
C PRO A 191 1.60 18.99 -12.31
N ALA A 192 2.20 19.43 -11.20
CA ALA A 192 3.52 19.01 -10.74
C ALA A 192 3.46 17.70 -9.91
N CYS A 193 2.27 17.16 -9.64
CA CYS A 193 2.13 15.88 -8.97
C CYS A 193 2.66 14.76 -9.87
N GLU A 194 3.56 13.92 -9.35
CA GLU A 194 4.15 12.79 -10.10
C GLU A 194 3.26 11.52 -10.07
N ILE A 195 2.11 11.57 -9.40
CA ILE A 195 1.20 10.44 -9.20
C ILE A 195 0.24 10.34 -10.39
N LYS A 196 0.37 9.29 -11.21
CA LYS A 196 -0.49 9.06 -12.39
C LYS A 196 -1.48 7.91 -12.18
N LYS A 197 -1.12 6.96 -11.33
CA LYS A 197 -1.93 5.79 -10.98
C LYS A 197 -1.88 5.55 -9.48
N VAL A 198 -2.84 4.75 -9.00
CA VAL A 198 -2.93 4.35 -7.58
C VAL A 198 -1.62 3.68 -7.12
N GLU A 199 -0.95 2.93 -8.00
CA GLU A 199 0.33 2.27 -7.71
C GLU A 199 1.52 3.23 -7.55
N ASP A 200 1.40 4.48 -7.99
CA ASP A 200 2.47 5.48 -7.87
C ASP A 200 2.51 6.12 -6.47
N ILE A 201 1.50 5.87 -5.63
CA ILE A 201 1.44 6.35 -4.25
C ILE A 201 2.38 5.51 -3.38
N LYS A 202 3.62 5.99 -3.20
CA LYS A 202 4.64 5.33 -2.38
C LYS A 202 4.86 5.98 -1.01
N ASP A 203 4.37 7.21 -0.85
CA ASP A 203 4.53 7.98 0.38
C ASP A 203 3.61 7.41 1.47
N SER A 204 4.22 6.92 2.56
CA SER A 204 3.51 6.35 3.70
C SER A 204 2.57 7.35 4.35
N GLY A 205 2.91 8.64 4.35
CA GLY A 205 2.04 9.69 4.89
C GLY A 205 0.72 9.78 4.11
N ILE A 206 0.78 9.65 2.78
CA ILE A 206 -0.44 9.65 1.94
C ILE A 206 -1.26 8.39 2.23
N VAL A 207 -0.60 7.23 2.31
CA VAL A 207 -1.27 5.94 2.60
C VAL A 207 -1.98 5.97 3.96
N ASP A 208 -1.39 6.57 4.98
CA ASP A 208 -2.01 6.67 6.30
C ASP A 208 -3.27 7.55 6.29
N TYR A 209 -3.28 8.66 5.55
CA TYR A 209 -4.49 9.46 5.39
C TYR A 209 -5.56 8.73 4.55
N LEU A 210 -5.16 7.93 3.56
CA LEU A 210 -6.08 7.08 2.79
C LEU A 210 -6.72 5.99 3.66
N LYS A 211 -5.94 5.33 4.53
CA LYS A 211 -6.45 4.36 5.52
C LYS A 211 -7.46 4.99 6.46
N ARG A 212 -7.31 6.28 6.77
CA ARG A 212 -8.24 7.07 7.59
C ARG A 212 -9.47 7.55 6.82
N GLY A 213 -9.58 7.22 5.53
CA GLY A 213 -10.74 7.51 4.69
C GLY A 213 -10.76 8.90 4.04
N LEU A 214 -9.62 9.59 3.98
CA LEU A 214 -9.51 10.85 3.24
C LEU A 214 -9.40 10.62 1.73
N SER A 215 -9.74 11.63 0.93
CA SER A 215 -9.51 11.60 -0.53
C SER A 215 -8.02 11.67 -0.86
N ILE A 216 -7.62 11.18 -2.03
CA ILE A 216 -6.22 11.25 -2.49
C ILE A 216 -5.75 12.71 -2.61
N ALA A 217 -6.64 13.61 -3.02
CA ALA A 217 -6.33 15.03 -3.14
C ALA A 217 -6.04 15.68 -1.77
N ASP A 218 -6.87 15.39 -0.77
CA ASP A 218 -6.68 15.91 0.58
C ASP A 218 -5.45 15.32 1.25
N ALA A 219 -5.22 14.01 1.08
CA ALA A 219 -4.04 13.32 1.60
C ALA A 219 -2.75 13.94 1.03
N TYR A 220 -2.69 14.17 -0.30
CA TYR A 220 -1.55 14.81 -0.95
C TYR A 220 -1.33 16.25 -0.46
N TYR A 221 -2.41 17.04 -0.34
CA TYR A 221 -2.32 18.41 0.15
C TYR A 221 -1.79 18.47 1.59
N LEU A 222 -2.22 17.56 2.45
CA LEU A 222 -1.80 17.52 3.85
C LEU A 222 -0.34 17.10 4.01
N THR A 223 0.14 16.14 3.22
CA THR A 223 1.54 15.70 3.28
C THR A 223 2.50 16.71 2.66
N HIS A 224 2.16 17.30 1.52
CA HIS A 224 3.04 18.23 0.77
C HIS A 224 2.73 19.71 1.03
N ARG A 225 2.00 20.03 2.12
CA ARG A 225 1.52 21.38 2.40
C ARG A 225 2.64 22.42 2.43
N THR A 226 3.76 22.11 3.09
CA THR A 226 4.91 23.00 3.24
C THR A 226 5.50 23.34 1.88
N GLU A 227 5.80 22.31 1.07
CA GLU A 227 6.35 22.45 -0.28
C GLU A 227 5.44 23.26 -1.21
N ILE A 228 4.13 22.97 -1.20
CA ILE A 228 3.14 23.72 -1.98
C ILE A 228 3.17 25.20 -1.58
N THR A 229 3.18 25.52 -0.28
CA THR A 229 3.20 26.91 0.18
C THR A 229 4.51 27.64 -0.14
N GLU A 230 5.63 26.93 -0.13
CA GLU A 230 6.93 27.49 -0.51
C GLU A 230 7.04 27.75 -2.02
N ALA A 231 6.58 26.80 -2.84
CA ALA A 231 6.50 26.94 -4.29
C ALA A 231 5.60 28.13 -4.68
N GLN A 232 4.44 28.29 -4.02
CA GLN A 232 3.56 29.44 -4.23
C GLN A 232 4.25 30.77 -3.86
N LYS A 233 4.94 30.83 -2.72
CA LYS A 233 5.69 32.02 -2.31
C LYS A 233 6.82 32.35 -3.30
N ALA A 234 7.56 31.35 -3.77
CA ALA A 234 8.60 31.51 -4.77
C ALA A 234 8.04 32.00 -6.11
N GLY A 235 6.91 31.45 -6.56
CA GLY A 235 6.20 31.90 -7.76
C GLY A 235 5.74 33.36 -7.67
N VAL A 236 5.17 33.78 -6.54
CA VAL A 236 4.79 35.19 -6.32
C VAL A 236 6.01 36.11 -6.30
N ARG A 237 7.11 35.71 -5.65
CA ARG A 237 8.37 36.48 -5.66
C ARG A 237 8.90 36.63 -7.09
N GLN A 238 8.93 35.55 -7.87
CA GLN A 238 9.40 35.59 -9.25
C GLN A 238 8.47 36.42 -10.15
N ALA A 239 7.15 36.31 -9.97
CA ALA A 239 6.19 37.14 -10.69
C ALA A 239 6.36 38.63 -10.36
N ALA A 240 6.62 38.98 -9.09
CA ALA A 240 6.92 40.34 -8.68
C ALA A 240 8.24 40.86 -9.28
N VAL A 241 9.29 40.03 -9.31
CA VAL A 241 10.57 40.34 -9.98
C VAL A 241 10.36 40.55 -11.48
N ASN A 242 9.63 39.65 -12.15
CA ASN A 242 9.33 39.75 -13.58
C ASN A 242 8.48 40.99 -13.89
N GLN A 243 7.51 41.32 -13.04
CA GLN A 243 6.70 42.54 -13.18
C GLN A 243 7.56 43.80 -12.98
N ALA A 244 8.46 43.81 -12.00
CA ALA A 244 9.38 44.92 -11.75
C ALA A 244 10.37 45.11 -12.92
N ASN A 245 10.94 44.03 -13.44
CA ASN A 245 11.86 44.05 -14.58
C ASN A 245 11.14 44.41 -15.89
N GLY A 246 9.92 43.91 -16.12
CA GLY A 246 9.09 44.28 -17.25
C GLY A 246 8.67 45.75 -17.23
N LYS A 247 8.36 46.30 -16.05
CA LYS A 247 8.10 47.74 -15.87
C LYS A 247 9.36 48.60 -16.05
N ARG A 248 10.53 48.14 -15.62
CA ARG A 248 11.81 48.83 -15.86
C ARG A 248 12.08 48.99 -17.35
N HIS A 249 11.89 47.94 -18.16
CA HIS A 249 12.03 48.06 -19.62
C HIS A 249 11.04 49.06 -20.24
N LEU A 250 9.79 49.11 -19.76
CA LEU A 250 8.78 50.08 -20.21
C LEU A 250 9.12 51.52 -19.80
N GLN A 251 9.72 51.74 -18.62
CA GLN A 251 10.16 53.07 -18.20
C GLN A 251 11.38 53.55 -18.99
N THR A 252 12.33 52.66 -19.34
CA THR A 252 13.48 53.03 -20.15
C THR A 252 13.10 53.40 -21.59
N THR A 253 12.08 52.77 -22.19
CA THR A 253 11.54 53.20 -23.50
C THR A 253 10.64 54.42 -23.42
N ALA A 254 9.94 54.64 -22.30
CA ALA A 254 9.15 55.86 -22.10
C ALA A 254 10.01 57.11 -21.93
N ASP A 255 11.18 57.02 -21.25
CA ASP A 255 12.11 58.15 -21.15
C ASP A 255 12.83 58.46 -22.47
N ASN A 256 12.99 57.48 -23.37
CA ASN A 256 13.49 57.70 -24.74
C ASN A 256 12.41 58.18 -25.73
N SER A 257 11.18 58.46 -25.26
CA SER A 257 10.07 58.96 -26.08
C SER A 257 9.86 60.47 -25.98
N LYS A 258 10.80 61.22 -25.38
CA LYS A 258 10.96 62.65 -25.67
C LYS A 258 11.77 62.77 -26.97
N GLY A 259 11.06 62.84 -28.09
CA GLY A 259 11.63 62.90 -29.44
C GLY A 259 12.56 64.07 -29.67
N GLU A 260 13.85 63.88 -29.38
CA GLU A 260 14.93 64.54 -30.12
C GLU A 260 15.29 63.62 -31.30
N GLU A 261 14.55 63.83 -32.38
CA GLU A 261 14.69 63.17 -33.67
C GLU A 261 16.11 63.42 -34.23
N TYR A 262 16.94 62.37 -34.15
CA TYR A 262 18.36 62.36 -34.49
C TYR A 262 18.56 62.37 -36.02
N ILE A 263 19.28 63.39 -36.53
CA ILE A 263 19.78 63.38 -37.91
C ILE A 263 21.12 62.65 -37.91
N PRO A 264 21.32 61.63 -38.77
CA PRO A 264 22.61 60.98 -38.89
C PRO A 264 23.72 61.97 -39.25
N ASP A 265 24.85 61.92 -38.54
CA ASP A 265 25.96 62.88 -38.66
C ASP A 265 26.52 62.98 -40.08
N ASP A 266 26.55 61.86 -40.82
CA ASP A 266 27.00 61.83 -42.22
C ASP A 266 26.13 62.72 -43.12
N VAL A 267 24.81 62.68 -42.91
CA VAL A 267 23.87 63.50 -43.66
C VAL A 267 24.04 64.97 -43.27
N PHE A 268 24.23 65.25 -41.98
CA PHE A 268 24.44 66.62 -41.51
C PHE A 268 25.73 67.24 -42.07
N ALA A 269 26.82 66.47 -42.13
CA ALA A 269 28.09 66.88 -42.72
C ALA A 269 27.96 67.16 -44.23
N GLU A 270 27.21 66.32 -44.94
CA GLU A 270 26.92 66.52 -46.37
C GLU A 270 26.10 67.80 -46.60
N TYR A 271 25.08 68.07 -45.77
CA TYR A 271 24.32 69.33 -45.82
C TYR A 271 25.20 70.56 -45.58
N LYS A 272 26.14 70.51 -44.63
CA LYS A 272 27.11 71.60 -44.42
C LYS A 272 28.09 71.77 -45.58
N HIS A 273 28.42 70.69 -46.28
CA HIS A 273 29.30 70.76 -47.45
C HIS A 273 28.60 71.42 -48.65
N PHE A 274 27.33 71.07 -48.90
CA PHE A 274 26.56 71.64 -50.00
C PHE A 274 25.96 73.02 -49.70
N PHE A 275 25.66 73.30 -48.43
CA PHE A 275 25.08 74.57 -47.99
C PHE A 275 25.85 75.15 -46.79
N PRO A 276 27.08 75.64 -47.00
CA PRO A 276 27.94 76.15 -45.92
C PRO A 276 27.39 77.41 -45.23
N GLU A 277 26.46 78.11 -45.89
CA GLU A 277 25.79 79.32 -45.39
C GLU A 277 24.51 79.00 -44.58
N TRP A 278 24.11 77.72 -44.48
CA TRP A 278 22.90 77.34 -43.76
C TRP A 278 23.20 77.09 -42.28
N ASP A 279 22.39 77.73 -41.43
CA ASP A 279 22.42 77.49 -40.00
C ASP A 279 21.90 76.07 -39.67
N ASP A 280 22.46 75.48 -38.62
CA ASP A 280 22.22 74.09 -38.21
C ASP A 280 20.72 73.80 -38.02
N LYS A 281 19.96 74.80 -37.54
CA LYS A 281 18.50 74.74 -37.36
C LYS A 281 17.74 74.64 -38.69
N LYS A 282 18.22 75.30 -39.75
CA LYS A 282 17.60 75.23 -41.09
C LYS A 282 17.85 73.89 -41.75
N ILE A 283 19.05 73.32 -41.57
CA ILE A 283 19.39 71.98 -42.05
C ILE A 283 18.44 70.95 -41.42
N ILE A 284 18.24 71.05 -40.10
CA ILE A 284 17.32 70.16 -39.38
C ILE A 284 15.87 70.30 -39.88
N ALA A 285 15.41 71.53 -40.13
CA ALA A 285 14.06 71.78 -40.62
C ALA A 285 13.85 71.26 -42.06
N ASP A 286 14.84 71.39 -42.95
CA ASP A 286 14.73 70.89 -44.32
C ASP A 286 14.77 69.35 -44.37
N TYR A 287 15.64 68.73 -43.57
CA TYR A 287 15.69 67.27 -43.42
C TYR A 287 14.34 66.73 -42.93
N LYS A 288 13.76 67.34 -41.89
CA LYS A 288 12.41 66.99 -41.38
C LYS A 288 11.29 67.18 -42.41
N ARG A 289 11.42 68.14 -43.33
CA ARG A 289 10.42 68.39 -44.38
C ARG A 289 10.48 67.34 -45.49
N ARG A 290 11.66 66.81 -45.79
CA ARG A 290 11.87 65.84 -46.88
C ARG A 290 11.75 64.38 -46.46
N HIS A 291 11.94 64.07 -45.18
CA HIS A 291 11.89 62.72 -44.63
C HIS A 291 10.63 62.44 -43.77
N LYS A 292 9.55 63.20 -44.00
CA LYS A 292 8.23 62.97 -43.39
C LYS A 292 7.27 62.33 -44.38
#